data_AF-A0A1Q2ZY32-F1
#
_entry.id   AF-A0A1Q2ZY32-F1
#
_cell.length_a   1.000
_cell.length_b   1.000
_cell.length_c   1.000
_cell.angle_alpha   90.00
_cell.angle_beta   90.00
_cell.angle_gamma   90.00
#
_symmetry.space_group_name_H-M   'P 1'
#
loop_
_entity.id
_entity.type
_entity.pdbx_description
1 polymer ?
#
loop_
_entity_poly.entity_id
_entity_poly.type
_entity_poly.pdbx_seq_one_letter_code
_entity_poly.pdbx_strand_id
1 'polypeptide(L)'
;MNGVTTNNDGSSELKAQIQQYLVESGNYEMISNKLNERLLKDGWIDELKKIVNKEVNSSNSTHFSQILSKVEPRALEMVSEPTRQEVLNQIKVVLDEIVE
;
A
#
# COMPACT_ATOMS: atom_id res chain seq x y z
N MET A 1 -4.14 -38.48 20.14
CA MET A 1 -3.16 -37.38 20.11
C MET A 1 -3.95 -36.10 19.87
N ASN A 2 -4.09 -35.26 20.90
CA ASN A 2 -4.88 -34.02 20.88
C ASN A 2 -3.97 -32.79 20.76
N GLY A 3 -4.48 -31.75 20.08
CA GLY A 3 -4.00 -30.35 20.08
C GLY A 3 -2.90 -30.09 19.03
N VAL A 4 -3.02 -29.17 18.09
CA VAL A 4 -3.52 -27.79 18.19
C VAL A 4 -4.14 -27.35 16.86
N THR A 5 -5.37 -26.87 16.92
CA THR A 5 -6.04 -26.09 15.88
C THR A 5 -5.76 -24.60 16.06
N THR A 6 -5.72 -23.88 14.92
CA THR A 6 -6.24 -22.50 14.73
C THR A 6 -5.64 -21.37 15.57
N ASN A 7 -4.75 -20.55 14.98
CA ASN A 7 -4.40 -19.22 15.51
C ASN A 7 -4.09 -18.15 14.42
N ASN A 8 -4.45 -18.38 13.15
CA ASN A 8 -4.14 -17.41 12.06
C ASN A 8 -5.38 -16.68 11.50
N ASP A 9 -6.60 -17.12 11.83
CA ASP A 9 -7.84 -16.55 11.26
C ASP A 9 -8.27 -15.25 11.97
N GLY A 10 -8.04 -15.14 13.29
CA GLY A 10 -8.44 -13.95 14.07
C GLY A 10 -7.73 -12.66 13.66
N SER A 11 -6.48 -12.73 13.17
CA SER A 11 -5.75 -11.55 12.69
C SER A 11 -6.27 -11.06 11.33
N SER A 12 -6.77 -11.97 10.48
CA SER A 12 -7.29 -11.62 9.16
C SER A 12 -8.69 -11.02 9.27
N GLU A 13 -9.54 -11.58 10.12
CA GLU A 13 -10.88 -11.04 10.40
C GLU A 13 -10.79 -9.66 11.06
N LEU A 14 -9.88 -9.48 12.03
CA LEU A 14 -9.63 -8.17 12.64
C LEU A 14 -9.15 -7.14 11.62
N LYS A 15 -8.23 -7.52 10.73
CA LYS A 15 -7.76 -6.64 9.65
C LYS A 15 -8.90 -6.23 8.70
N ALA A 16 -9.80 -7.15 8.37
CA ALA A 16 -10.96 -6.86 7.54
C ALA A 16 -11.94 -5.90 8.23
N GLN A 17 -12.21 -6.09 9.53
CA GLN A 17 -13.05 -5.19 10.33
C GLN A 17 -12.46 -3.78 10.42
N ILE A 18 -11.15 -3.69 10.64
CA ILE A 18 -10.41 -2.42 10.62
C ILE A 18 -10.54 -1.74 9.26
N GLN A 19 -10.31 -2.47 8.17
CA GLN A 19 -10.45 -1.92 6.81
C GLN A 19 -11.87 -1.43 6.54
N GLN A 20 -12.88 -2.18 6.96
CA GLN A 20 -14.28 -1.78 6.82
C GLN A 20 -14.57 -0.49 7.59
N TYR A 21 -14.13 -0.40 8.85
CA TYR A 21 -14.27 0.82 9.65
C TYR A 21 -13.55 2.01 9.01
N LEU A 22 -12.32 1.81 8.51
CA LEU A 22 -11.57 2.86 7.81
C LEU A 22 -12.33 3.41 6.62
N VAL A 23 -13.02 2.55 5.86
CA VAL A 23 -13.84 2.95 4.71
C VAL A 23 -15.11 3.68 5.17
N GLU A 24 -15.84 3.13 6.13
CA GLU A 24 -17.10 3.72 6.63
C GLU A 24 -16.91 5.07 7.33
N SER A 25 -15.79 5.24 8.03
CA SER A 25 -15.41 6.50 8.70
C SER A 25 -14.85 7.56 7.74
N GLY A 26 -14.57 7.21 6.48
CA GLY A 26 -13.90 8.08 5.51
C GLY A 26 -12.40 8.24 5.74
N ASN A 27 -11.84 7.64 6.80
CA ASN A 27 -10.41 7.69 7.11
C ASN A 27 -9.55 7.03 6.03
N TYR A 28 -10.04 5.98 5.38
CA TYR A 28 -9.36 5.34 4.26
C TYR A 28 -9.16 6.31 3.10
N GLU A 29 -10.21 7.07 2.74
CA GLU A 29 -10.14 8.05 1.66
C GLU A 29 -9.19 9.18 2.01
N MET A 30 -9.23 9.67 3.26
CA MET A 30 -8.28 10.68 3.76
C MET A 30 -6.82 10.21 3.63
N ILE A 31 -6.50 9.01 4.12
CA ILE A 31 -5.14 8.44 4.09
C ILE A 31 -4.70 8.21 2.64
N SER A 32 -5.57 7.67 1.80
CA SER A 32 -5.30 7.41 0.38
C SER A 32 -5.00 8.71 -0.39
N ASN A 33 -5.82 9.74 -0.19
CA ASN A 33 -5.64 11.04 -0.81
C ASN A 33 -4.33 11.69 -0.36
N LYS A 34 -4.01 11.63 0.94
CA LYS A 34 -2.76 12.17 1.48
C LYS A 34 -1.53 11.46 0.91
N LEU A 35 -1.57 10.13 0.81
CA LEU A 35 -0.51 9.34 0.18
C LEU A 35 -0.33 9.77 -1.28
N ASN A 36 -1.42 9.84 -2.05
CA ASN A 36 -1.38 10.25 -3.45
C ASN A 36 -0.81 11.66 -3.64
N GLU A 37 -1.24 12.63 -2.83
CA GLU A 37 -0.69 13.99 -2.85
C GLU A 37 0.81 13.99 -2.58
N ARG A 38 1.26 13.18 -1.63
CA ARG A 38 2.67 13.15 -1.25
C ARG A 38 3.53 12.46 -2.31
N LEU A 39 3.07 11.32 -2.84
CA LEU A 39 3.73 10.64 -3.96
C LEU A 39 3.80 11.54 -5.22
N LEU A 40 2.78 12.37 -5.45
CA LEU A 40 2.80 13.35 -6.52
C LEU A 40 3.81 14.46 -6.25
N LYS A 41 3.79 15.07 -5.07
CA LYS A 41 4.70 16.16 -4.67
C LYS A 41 6.17 15.73 -4.67
N ASP A 42 6.45 14.51 -4.24
CA ASP A 42 7.80 13.94 -4.20
C ASP A 42 8.26 13.46 -5.59
N GLY A 43 7.43 13.59 -6.64
CA GLY A 43 7.76 13.20 -8.01
C GLY A 43 7.75 11.69 -8.26
N TRP A 44 7.33 10.89 -7.28
CA TRP A 44 7.32 9.42 -7.37
C TRP A 44 6.44 8.94 -8.53
N ILE A 45 5.27 9.55 -8.73
CA ILE A 45 4.33 9.18 -9.80
C ILE A 45 4.96 9.32 -11.18
N ASP A 46 5.68 10.42 -11.41
CA ASP A 46 6.30 10.70 -12.70
C ASP A 46 7.51 9.81 -12.93
N GLU A 47 8.31 9.55 -11.90
CA GLU A 47 9.45 8.64 -12.01
C GLU A 47 9.00 7.19 -12.24
N LEU A 48 7.93 6.75 -11.57
CA LEU A 48 7.34 5.43 -11.81
C LEU A 48 6.86 5.28 -13.25
N LYS A 49 6.17 6.29 -13.80
CA LYS A 49 5.75 6.29 -15.21
C LYS A 49 6.94 6.17 -16.17
N LYS A 50 8.06 6.85 -15.90
CA LYS A 50 9.28 6.70 -16.71
C LYS A 50 9.84 5.28 -16.64
N ILE A 51 9.85 4.67 -15.47
CA ILE A 51 10.33 3.29 -15.29
C ILE A 51 9.42 2.30 -16.02
N VAL A 52 8.10 2.44 -15.90
CA VAL A 52 7.13 1.63 -16.64
C VAL A 52 7.34 1.76 -18.14
N ASN A 53 7.42 3.00 -18.65
CA ASN A 53 7.64 3.24 -20.08
C ASN A 53 8.97 2.66 -20.56
N LYS A 54 10.03 2.78 -19.77
CA LYS A 54 11.32 2.17 -20.09
C LYS A 54 11.23 0.65 -20.12
N GLU A 55 10.55 0.02 -19.16
CA GLU A 55 10.39 -1.44 -19.12
C GLU A 55 9.53 -1.95 -20.28
N VAL A 56 8.43 -1.25 -20.61
CA VAL A 56 7.58 -1.56 -21.77
C VAL A 56 8.35 -1.44 -23.08
N ASN A 57 9.18 -0.40 -23.23
CA ASN A 57 9.98 -0.20 -24.43
C ASN A 57 11.20 -1.13 -24.52
N SER A 58 11.72 -1.61 -23.38
CA SER A 58 12.89 -2.50 -23.33
C SER A 58 12.51 -3.98 -23.34
N SER A 59 11.28 -4.32 -22.98
CA SER A 59 10.76 -5.68 -23.03
C SER A 59 10.00 -5.90 -24.34
N ASN A 60 10.14 -7.09 -24.93
CA ASN A 60 9.34 -7.49 -26.10
C ASN A 60 7.89 -7.87 -25.72
N SER A 61 7.40 -7.43 -24.56
CA SER A 61 6.14 -7.85 -23.97
C SER A 61 5.39 -6.67 -23.39
N THR A 62 4.16 -6.47 -23.85
CA THR A 62 3.24 -5.47 -23.30
C THR A 62 2.29 -6.08 -22.26
N HIS A 63 2.55 -7.32 -21.83
CA HIS A 63 1.72 -7.99 -20.83
C HIS A 63 1.86 -7.34 -19.46
N PHE A 64 0.75 -6.77 -18.98
CA PHE A 64 0.67 -6.05 -17.71
C PHE A 64 1.30 -6.82 -16.54
N SER A 65 1.00 -8.11 -16.38
CA SER A 65 1.52 -8.92 -15.26
C SER A 65 3.04 -9.08 -15.27
N GLN A 66 3.66 -9.11 -16.46
CA GLN A 66 5.11 -9.22 -16.61
C GLN A 66 5.82 -7.89 -16.36
N ILE A 67 5.19 -6.77 -16.72
CA ILE A 67 5.70 -5.44 -16.41
C ILE A 67 5.54 -5.17 -14.92
N LEU A 68 4.37 -5.46 -14.35
CA LEU A 68 4.07 -5.24 -12.94
C LEU A 68 5.06 -5.97 -12.03
N SER A 69 5.32 -7.25 -12.27
CA SER A 69 6.24 -8.04 -11.42
C SER A 69 7.67 -7.51 -11.39
N LYS A 70 8.09 -6.73 -12.38
CA LYS A 70 9.41 -6.08 -12.44
C LYS A 70 9.39 -4.67 -11.87
N VAL A 71 8.30 -3.94 -12.06
CA VAL A 71 8.19 -2.53 -11.69
C VAL A 71 7.76 -2.38 -10.23
N GLU A 72 6.87 -3.23 -9.72
CA GLU A 72 6.31 -3.14 -8.37
C GLU A 72 7.37 -3.11 -7.27
N PRO A 73 8.39 -4.00 -7.24
CA PRO A 73 9.43 -3.94 -6.21
C PRO A 73 10.17 -2.59 -6.20
N ARG A 74 10.49 -2.07 -7.39
CA ARG A 74 11.15 -0.76 -7.55
C ARG A 74 10.24 0.39 -7.10
N ALA A 75 8.97 0.31 -7.45
CA ALA A 75 7.96 1.29 -7.05
C ALA A 75 7.89 1.39 -5.52
N LEU A 76 7.89 0.25 -4.83
CA LEU A 76 7.86 0.18 -3.36
C LEU A 76 9.15 0.71 -2.71
N GLU A 77 10.31 0.46 -3.31
CA GLU A 77 11.61 0.97 -2.86
C GLU A 77 11.76 2.48 -3.07
N MET A 78 11.15 3.02 -4.12
CA MET A 78 11.22 4.46 -4.45
C MET A 78 10.38 5.34 -3.52
N VAL A 79 9.47 4.76 -2.74
CA VAL A 79 8.69 5.55 -1.78
C VAL A 79 9.64 6.14 -0.75
N SER A 80 9.67 7.47 -0.66
CA SER A 80 10.56 8.17 0.26
C SER A 80 10.23 7.80 1.72
N GLU A 81 11.26 7.66 2.54
CA GLU A 81 11.09 7.32 3.95
C GLU A 81 10.20 8.33 4.71
N PRO A 82 10.32 9.65 4.48
CA PRO A 82 9.40 10.62 5.10
C PRO A 82 7.92 10.35 4.76
N THR A 83 7.63 9.99 3.51
CA THR A 83 6.27 9.69 3.04
C THR A 83 5.74 8.42 3.65
N ARG A 84 6.58 7.37 3.71
CA ARG A 84 6.26 6.12 4.38
C ARG A 84 5.93 6.36 5.86
N GLN A 85 6.78 7.08 6.57
CA GLN A 85 6.60 7.35 8.01
C GLN A 85 5.37 8.20 8.29
N GLU A 86 5.13 9.25 7.50
CA GLU A 86 3.96 10.12 7.67
C GLU A 86 2.65 9.35 7.50
N VAL A 87 2.55 8.53 6.45
CA VAL A 87 1.34 7.75 6.18
C VAL A 87 1.17 6.61 7.20
N LEU A 88 2.26 5.94 7.60
CA LEU A 88 2.20 4.94 8.67
C LEU A 88 1.76 5.52 10.01
N ASN A 89 2.22 6.73 10.35
CA ASN A 89 1.79 7.39 11.58
C ASN A 89 0.31 7.76 11.53
N GLN A 90 -0.20 8.22 10.39
CA GLN A 90 -1.65 8.46 10.24
C GLN A 90 -2.46 7.17 10.37
N ILE A 91 -2.00 6.08 9.75
CA ILE A 91 -2.66 4.78 9.92
C ILE A 91 -2.67 4.38 11.40
N LYS A 92 -1.54 4.51 12.12
CA LYS A 92 -1.48 4.20 13.56
C LYS A 92 -2.45 5.05 14.38
N VAL A 93 -2.48 6.37 14.16
CA VAL A 93 -3.41 7.26 14.89
C VAL A 93 -4.86 6.81 14.70
N VAL A 94 -5.26 6.45 13.47
CA VAL A 94 -6.62 5.97 13.23
C VAL A 94 -6.85 4.58 13.84
N LEU A 95 -5.84 3.70 13.85
CA LEU A 95 -5.95 2.41 14.52
C LEU A 95 -6.08 2.55 16.04
N ASP A 96 -5.35 3.47 16.65
CA ASP A 96 -5.43 3.78 18.09
C ASP A 96 -6.81 4.34 18.48
N GLU A 97 -7.56 4.94 17.54
CA GLU A 97 -8.96 5.36 17.76
C GLU A 97 -9.95 4.18 17.70
N ILE A 98 -9.57 3.07 17.05
CA ILE A 98 -10.43 1.90 16.82
C ILE A 98 -10.19 0.81 17.86
N VAL A 99 -8.94 0.67 18.33
CA VAL A 99 -8.48 -0.43 19.18
C VAL A 99 -8.09 0.13 20.55
N GLU A 100 -8.76 -0.31 21.63
CA GLU A 100 -8.34 -0.04 23.03
C GLU A 100 -7.10 -0.83 23.45
#